data_AF-X0ZL52-F1
#
_entry.id   AF-X0ZL52-F1
#
_cell.length_a   1.000
_cell.length_b   1.000
_cell.length_c   1.000
_cell.angle_alpha   90.00
_cell.angle_beta   90.00
_cell.angle_gamma   90.00
#
_symmetry.space_group_name_H-M   'P 1'
#
loop_
_entity.id
_entity.type
_entity.pdbx_description
1 polymer ?
#
loop_
_entity_poly.entity_id
_entity_poly.type
_entity_poly.pdbx_seq_one_letter_code
_entity_poly.pdbx_strand_id
1 'polypeptide(L)'
;MGNDVLNGRSFAEVAKESSEGPTAYNGGLYEWTTRGSLVSKVIDNAIFSLPVGELSAILDDQQALHIVRVLERTDAGRTPFIEAQVAIRMELRRQQQDHSRTEYLDRLKNRTPIWTVFDDKQKNTRLAENPSTTR
;
A
#
# COMPACT_ATOMS: atom_id res chain seq x y z
N MET A 1 -31.45 -6.68 -4.39
CA MET A 1 -30.41 -5.63 -4.43
C MET A 1 -30.34 -4.92 -5.78
N GLY A 2 -29.80 -5.52 -6.85
CA GLY A 2 -29.62 -4.81 -8.14
C GLY A 2 -30.93 -4.28 -8.75
N ASN A 3 -31.96 -5.11 -8.82
CA ASN A 3 -33.28 -4.71 -9.34
C ASN A 3 -33.94 -3.60 -8.53
N ASP A 4 -33.74 -3.56 -7.20
CA ASP A 4 -34.29 -2.52 -6.34
C ASP A 4 -33.72 -1.15 -6.70
N VAL A 5 -32.42 -1.10 -6.98
CA VAL A 5 -31.73 0.12 -7.43
C VAL A 5 -32.17 0.51 -8.84
N LEU A 6 -32.32 -0.45 -9.74
CA LEU A 6 -32.85 -0.20 -11.10
C LEU A 6 -34.30 0.30 -11.08
N ASN A 7 -35.10 -0.13 -10.11
CA ASN A 7 -36.47 0.32 -9.89
C ASN A 7 -36.55 1.67 -9.16
N GLY A 8 -35.41 2.35 -8.96
CA GLY A 8 -35.36 3.73 -8.46
C GLY A 8 -35.10 3.88 -6.96
N ARG A 9 -34.87 2.79 -6.22
CA ARG A 9 -34.43 2.90 -4.81
C ARG A 9 -32.99 3.40 -4.74
N SER A 10 -32.65 4.12 -3.67
CA SER A 10 -31.27 4.56 -3.45
C SER A 10 -30.33 3.37 -3.24
N PHE A 11 -29.20 3.36 -3.94
CA PHE A 11 -28.16 2.34 -3.73
C PHE A 11 -27.70 2.29 -2.27
N ALA A 12 -27.57 3.46 -1.62
CA ALA A 12 -27.11 3.52 -0.24
C ALA A 12 -28.10 2.89 0.74
N GLU A 13 -29.40 3.01 0.49
CA GLU A 13 -30.44 2.38 1.32
C GLU A 13 -30.44 0.86 1.12
N VAL A 14 -30.40 0.40 -0.13
CA VAL A 14 -30.33 -1.03 -0.47
C VAL A 14 -29.07 -1.67 0.10
N ALA A 15 -27.94 -0.96 0.05
CA ALA A 15 -26.68 -1.42 0.63
C ALA A 15 -26.76 -1.54 2.16
N LYS A 16 -27.39 -0.58 2.86
CA LYS A 16 -27.59 -0.66 4.32
C LYS A 16 -28.47 -1.83 4.73
N GLU A 17 -29.48 -2.14 3.93
CA GLU A 17 -30.47 -3.18 4.25
C GLU A 17 -29.97 -4.60 3.93
N SER A 18 -29.24 -4.77 2.82
CA SER A 18 -28.97 -6.11 2.28
C SER A 18 -27.50 -6.43 2.01
N SER A 19 -26.57 -5.48 2.14
CA SER A 19 -25.14 -5.75 1.91
C SER A 19 -24.52 -6.42 3.13
N GLU A 20 -23.74 -7.47 2.87
CA GLU A 20 -22.91 -8.15 3.87
C GLU A 20 -21.49 -7.57 3.94
N GLY A 21 -21.20 -6.55 3.13
CA GLY A 21 -19.89 -5.91 3.07
C GLY A 21 -19.59 -5.00 4.26
N PRO A 22 -18.30 -4.70 4.53
CA PRO A 22 -17.88 -3.93 5.70
C PRO A 22 -18.42 -2.49 5.70
N THR A 23 -18.72 -1.92 4.52
CA THR A 23 -19.24 -0.56 4.36
C THR A 23 -20.76 -0.49 4.25
N ALA A 24 -21.48 -1.61 4.46
CA ALA A 24 -22.94 -1.68 4.37
C ALA A 24 -23.62 -0.61 5.23
N TYR A 25 -23.20 -0.45 6.49
CA TYR A 25 -23.73 0.55 7.41
C TYR A 25 -23.62 1.99 6.90
N ASN A 26 -22.63 2.27 6.03
CA ASN A 26 -22.41 3.56 5.39
C ASN A 26 -22.86 3.55 3.91
N GLY A 27 -23.86 2.74 3.56
CA GLY A 27 -24.44 2.69 2.22
C GLY A 27 -23.52 2.11 1.15
N GLY A 28 -22.52 1.31 1.56
CA GLY A 28 -21.57 0.68 0.63
C GLY A 28 -20.51 1.64 0.08
N LEU A 29 -20.33 2.82 0.68
CA LEU A 29 -19.40 3.84 0.19
C LEU A 29 -17.95 3.44 0.44
N TYR A 30 -17.11 3.61 -0.59
CA TYR A 30 -15.65 3.50 -0.53
C TYR A 30 -15.01 4.84 -0.89
N GLU A 31 -13.88 5.14 -0.26
CA GLU A 31 -13.04 6.29 -0.59
C GLU A 31 -12.33 6.11 -1.94
N TRP A 32 -11.66 7.18 -2.40
CA TRP A 32 -10.87 7.17 -3.62
C TRP A 32 -9.89 5.98 -3.67
N THR A 33 -9.85 5.32 -4.82
CA THR A 33 -9.04 4.13 -5.06
C THR A 33 -8.23 4.28 -6.34
N THR A 34 -7.13 3.53 -6.44
CA THR A 34 -6.25 3.49 -7.61
C THR A 34 -6.21 2.09 -8.20
N ARG A 35 -5.90 2.00 -9.49
CA ARG A 35 -5.82 0.73 -10.20
C ARG A 35 -4.80 -0.20 -9.56
N GLY A 36 -5.22 -1.42 -9.24
CA GLY A 36 -4.41 -2.45 -8.60
C GLY A 36 -4.32 -2.33 -7.08
N SER A 37 -5.05 -1.40 -6.45
CA SER A 37 -5.06 -1.29 -4.99
C SER A 37 -6.08 -2.22 -4.32
N LEU A 38 -7.07 -2.73 -5.07
CA LEU A 38 -8.05 -3.68 -4.56
C LEU A 38 -7.56 -5.13 -4.67
N VAL A 39 -7.86 -5.93 -3.65
CA VAL A 39 -7.52 -7.37 -3.61
C VAL A 39 -8.29 -8.14 -4.69
N SER A 40 -9.58 -7.83 -4.87
CA SER A 40 -10.39 -8.39 -5.94
C SER A 40 -9.99 -7.78 -7.28
N LYS A 41 -9.42 -8.61 -8.14
CA LYS A 41 -9.14 -8.24 -9.54
C LYS A 41 -10.43 -8.02 -10.34
N VAL A 42 -11.50 -8.72 -9.99
CA VAL A 42 -12.79 -8.59 -10.68
C VAL A 42 -13.37 -7.20 -10.42
N ILE A 43 -13.38 -6.77 -9.15
CA ILE A 43 -13.85 -5.44 -8.77
C ILE A 43 -12.93 -4.35 -9.32
N ASP A 44 -11.60 -4.50 -9.18
CA ASP A 44 -10.63 -3.51 -9.71
C ASP A 44 -10.85 -3.27 -11.20
N ASN A 45 -10.93 -4.34 -12.00
CA ASN A 45 -11.16 -4.20 -13.43
C ASN A 45 -12.54 -3.59 -13.75
N ALA A 46 -13.59 -3.98 -13.02
CA ALA A 46 -14.94 -3.49 -13.25
C ALA A 46 -15.07 -1.99 -12.97
N ILE A 47 -14.62 -1.49 -11.82
CA ILE A 47 -14.74 -0.07 -11.47
C ILE A 47 -13.97 0.83 -12.44
N PHE A 48 -12.86 0.34 -13.01
CA PHE A 48 -12.11 1.10 -14.00
C PHE A 48 -12.64 0.97 -15.44
N SER A 49 -13.62 0.11 -15.69
CA SER A 49 -14.25 -0.06 -17.01
C SER A 49 -15.69 0.47 -17.07
N LEU A 50 -16.38 0.50 -15.93
CA LEU A 50 -17.77 0.96 -15.83
C LEU A 50 -17.89 2.48 -16.03
N PRO A 51 -18.90 2.93 -16.79
CA PRO A 51 -19.25 4.35 -16.85
C PRO A 51 -19.59 4.91 -15.46
N VAL A 52 -19.28 6.19 -15.26
CA VAL A 52 -19.62 6.89 -14.02
C VAL A 52 -21.15 6.97 -13.88
N GLY A 53 -21.66 6.63 -12.70
CA GLY A 53 -23.08 6.59 -12.38
C GLY A 53 -23.79 5.27 -12.70
N GLU A 54 -23.18 4.40 -13.50
CA GLU A 54 -23.81 3.13 -13.90
C GLU A 54 -23.60 2.01 -12.87
N LEU A 55 -24.63 1.19 -12.72
CA LEU A 55 -24.62 0.00 -11.89
C LEU A 55 -24.01 -1.17 -12.67
N SER A 56 -23.13 -1.92 -12.03
CA SER A 56 -22.57 -3.13 -12.63
C SER A 56 -23.61 -4.25 -12.75
N ALA A 57 -23.33 -5.21 -13.64
CA ALA A 57 -23.89 -6.55 -13.49
C ALA A 57 -23.35 -7.21 -12.19
N ILE A 58 -23.86 -8.40 -11.86
CA ILE A 58 -23.33 -9.18 -10.74
C ILE A 58 -21.90 -9.59 -11.07
N LEU A 59 -20.97 -9.18 -10.22
CA LEU A 59 -19.56 -9.54 -10.28
C LEU A 59 -19.32 -10.72 -9.35
N ASP A 60 -18.80 -11.82 -9.91
CA ASP A 60 -18.44 -13.01 -9.14
C ASP A 60 -16.94 -12.97 -8.79
N ASP A 61 -16.64 -12.87 -7.49
CA ASP A 61 -15.27 -12.83 -6.96
C ASP A 61 -14.88 -14.14 -6.26
N GLN A 62 -15.39 -15.29 -6.72
CA GLN A 62 -15.17 -16.66 -6.19
C GLN A 62 -15.67 -16.92 -4.76
N GLN A 63 -15.50 -15.95 -3.86
CA GLN A 63 -15.84 -15.99 -2.45
C GLN A 63 -17.14 -15.23 -2.16
N ALA A 64 -17.49 -14.26 -3.01
CA ALA A 64 -18.66 -13.41 -2.84
C ALA A 64 -19.15 -12.84 -4.18
N LEU A 65 -20.41 -12.36 -4.15
CA LEU A 65 -21.04 -11.66 -5.26
C LEU A 65 -21.10 -10.17 -4.95
N HIS A 66 -20.71 -9.34 -5.92
CA HIS A 66 -20.64 -7.89 -5.76
C HIS A 66 -21.47 -7.17 -6.82
N ILE A 67 -22.08 -6.07 -6.41
CA ILE A 67 -22.67 -5.09 -7.31
C ILE A 67 -22.03 -3.75 -6.95
N VAL A 68 -21.47 -3.06 -7.95
CA VAL A 68 -20.73 -1.81 -7.75
C VAL A 68 -21.31 -0.70 -8.62
N ARG A 69 -21.10 0.55 -8.20
CA ARG A 69 -21.43 1.75 -8.96
C ARG A 69 -20.32 2.76 -8.77
N VAL A 70 -19.79 3.27 -9.88
CA VAL A 70 -18.73 4.29 -9.85
C VAL A 70 -19.39 5.64 -9.63
N LEU A 71 -19.04 6.35 -8.55
CA LEU A 71 -19.61 7.66 -8.25
C LEU A 71 -18.91 8.77 -9.02
N GLU A 72 -17.58 8.74 -9.02
CA GLU A 72 -16.73 9.73 -9.66
C GLU A 72 -15.47 9.07 -10.21
N ARG A 73 -14.84 9.72 -11.20
CA ARG A 73 -13.59 9.26 -11.81
C ARG A 73 -12.73 10.45 -12.18
N THR A 74 -11.45 10.36 -11.84
CA THR A 74 -10.43 11.28 -12.34
C THR A 74 -9.63 10.56 -13.42
N ASP A 75 -9.60 11.14 -14.61
CA ASP A 75 -8.88 10.56 -15.74
C ASP A 75 -7.36 10.53 -15.50
N ALA A 76 -6.70 9.54 -16.11
CA ALA A 76 -5.26 9.47 -16.09
C ALA A 76 -4.67 10.69 -16.79
N GLY A 77 -3.95 11.51 -16.04
CA GLY A 77 -3.29 12.71 -16.52
C GLY A 77 -1.81 12.74 -16.12
N ARG A 78 -1.05 13.62 -16.77
CA ARG A 78 0.30 13.96 -16.30
C ARG A 78 0.17 15.08 -15.27
N THR A 79 0.64 14.85 -14.06
CA THR A 79 0.82 15.92 -13.08
C THR A 79 1.85 16.92 -13.64
N PRO A 80 1.52 18.22 -13.76
CA PRO A 80 2.47 19.23 -14.19
C PRO A 80 3.72 19.22 -13.33
N PHE A 81 4.89 19.46 -13.93
CA PHE A 81 6.15 19.44 -13.20
C PHE A 81 6.15 20.38 -11.98
N ILE A 82 5.52 21.55 -12.09
CA ILE A 82 5.43 22.55 -11.01
C ILE A 82 4.73 21.99 -9.77
N GLU A 83 3.72 21.13 -9.94
CA GLU A 83 3.03 20.47 -8.83
C GLU A 83 3.85 19.29 -8.29
N ALA A 84 4.43 18.50 -9.20
CA ALA A 84 5.20 17.31 -8.84
C ALA A 84 6.58 17.62 -8.23
N GLN A 85 7.15 18.81 -8.46
CA GLN A 85 8.55 19.15 -8.10
C GLN A 85 8.87 18.91 -6.62
N VAL A 86 7.91 19.17 -5.72
CA VAL A 86 8.12 19.05 -4.28
C VAL A 86 8.24 17.58 -3.91
N ALA A 87 7.31 16.75 -4.38
CA ALA A 87 7.35 15.30 -4.17
C ALA A 87 8.61 14.68 -4.77
N ILE A 88 8.97 15.04 -6.00
CA ILE A 88 10.20 14.59 -6.67
C ILE A 88 11.44 14.93 -5.82
N ARG A 89 11.55 16.19 -5.36
CA ARG A 89 12.68 16.63 -4.54
C ARG A 89 12.78 15.85 -3.22
N MET A 90 11.65 15.61 -2.57
CA MET A 90 11.60 14.84 -1.32
C MET A 90 12.05 13.41 -1.53
N GLU A 91 11.57 12.77 -2.60
CA GLU A 91 11.95 11.39 -2.93
C GLU A 91 13.44 11.27 -3.29
N LEU A 92 13.98 12.19 -4.09
CA LEU A 92 15.42 12.22 -4.40
C LEU A 92 16.28 12.42 -3.15
N ARG A 93 15.84 13.26 -2.20
CA ARG A 93 16.53 13.43 -0.92
C ARG A 93 16.52 12.16 -0.10
N ARG A 94 15.37 11.48 -0.01
CA ARG A 94 15.23 10.20 0.70
C ARG A 94 16.15 9.14 0.11
N GLN A 95 16.15 8.99 -1.22
CA GLN A 95 17.02 8.05 -1.91
C GLN A 95 18.51 8.33 -1.66
N GLN A 96 18.91 9.61 -1.71
CA GLN A 96 20.29 9.99 -1.41
C GLN A 96 20.67 9.67 0.03
N GLN A 97 19.78 9.95 0.99
CA GLN A 97 19.99 9.64 2.40
C GLN A 97 20.13 8.13 2.63
N ASP A 98 19.24 7.33 2.04
CA ASP A 98 19.26 5.88 2.14
C ASP A 98 20.56 5.30 1.54
N HIS A 99 21.00 5.84 0.40
CA HIS A 99 22.25 5.45 -0.24
C HIS A 99 23.47 5.79 0.63
N SER A 100 23.61 7.05 1.05
CA SER A 100 24.72 7.50 1.91
C SER A 100 24.77 6.74 3.25
N ARG A 101 23.59 6.42 3.82
CA ARG A 101 23.50 5.62 5.04
C ARG A 101 24.01 4.21 4.81
N THR A 102 23.60 3.57 3.71
CA THR A 102 24.01 2.21 3.36
C THR A 102 25.53 2.16 3.17
N GLU A 103 26.10 3.07 2.39
CA GLU A 103 27.56 3.15 2.22
C GLU A 103 28.30 3.36 3.54
N TYR A 104 27.78 4.22 4.41
CA TYR A 104 28.39 4.47 5.72
C TYR A 104 28.38 3.21 6.59
N LEU A 105 27.26 2.48 6.62
CA LEU A 105 27.15 1.22 7.35
C LEU A 105 28.10 0.16 6.79
N ASP A 106 28.26 0.07 5.47
CA ASP A 106 29.17 -0.89 4.84
C ASP A 106 30.63 -0.56 5.17
N ARG A 107 31.01 0.73 5.13
CA ARG A 107 32.33 1.18 5.57
C ARG A 107 32.57 0.87 7.05
N LEU A 108 31.56 1.06 7.91
CA LEU A 108 31.68 0.79 9.34
C LEU A 108 31.85 -0.72 9.61
N LYS A 109 31.05 -1.57 8.96
CA LYS A 109 31.17 -3.04 9.04
C LYS A 109 32.55 -3.54 8.60
N ASN A 110 33.12 -2.96 7.53
CA ASN A 110 34.42 -3.38 7.02
C ASN A 110 35.59 -2.98 7.93
N ARG A 111 35.47 -1.88 8.66
CA ARG A 111 36.55 -1.34 9.50
C ARG A 111 36.47 -1.77 10.96
N THR A 112 35.30 -2.17 11.42
CA THR A 112 35.06 -2.55 12.81
C THR A 112 34.89 -4.06 12.89
N PRO A 113 35.82 -4.80 13.52
CA PRO A 113 35.60 -6.21 13.80
C PRO A 113 34.43 -6.35 14.77
N ILE A 114 33.29 -6.83 14.27
CA ILE A 114 32.11 -7.14 15.08
C ILE A 114 32.24 -8.60 15.51
N TRP A 115 32.26 -8.83 16.82
CA TRP A 115 32.14 -10.16 17.40
C TRP A 115 30.94 -10.19 18.34
N THR A 116 30.22 -11.31 18.36
CA THR A 116 29.10 -11.57 19.27
C THR A 116 29.46 -12.69 20.23
N VAL A 117 28.72 -12.82 21.35
CA VAL A 117 28.85 -13.96 22.28
C VAL A 117 28.54 -15.32 21.64
N PHE A 118 28.02 -15.33 20.41
CA PHE A 118 27.72 -16.51 19.62
C PHE A 118 28.78 -16.81 18.54
N ASP A 119 29.77 -15.94 18.36
CA ASP A 119 30.79 -16.08 17.31
C ASP A 119 31.90 -17.08 17.67
N ASP A 120 31.88 -17.65 18.89
CA ASP A 120 32.79 -18.73 19.29
C ASP A 120 32.03 -20.03 19.59
N LYS A 121 31.89 -20.84 18.54
CA LYS A 121 32.12 -22.28 18.68
C LYS A 121 33.28 -22.64 17.77
N GLN A 122 34.47 -22.63 18.38
CA GLN A 122 35.74 -23.20 17.90
C GLN A 122 36.63 -22.25 17.10
N LYS A 123 37.32 -21.35 17.81
CA LYS A 123 38.81 -21.22 17.82
C LYS A 123 39.16 -19.78 18.17
N ASN A 124 39.54 -19.50 19.43
CA ASN A 124 40.63 -18.58 19.78
C ASN A 124 40.91 -18.61 21.29
N THR A 125 41.36 -19.76 21.79
CA THR A 125 42.15 -19.80 23.03
C THR A 125 43.56 -19.31 22.70
N ARG A 126 43.78 -17.99 22.74
CA ARG A 126 45.01 -17.26 23.16
C ARG A 126 45.18 -15.91 22.44
N LEU A 127 45.54 -14.90 23.24
CA LEU A 127 46.14 -13.59 22.90
C LEU A 127 45.13 -12.48 22.54
N ALA A 128 45.06 -11.32 23.20
CA ALA A 128 45.90 -10.67 24.20
C ALA A 128 44.99 -9.71 25.03
N GLU A 129 44.98 -9.80 26.35
CA GLU A 129 45.64 -8.85 27.27
C GLU A 129 45.22 -7.39 27.09
N ASN A 130 44.52 -6.90 28.11
CA ASN A 130 44.08 -5.52 28.29
C ASN A 130 45.19 -4.49 27.99
N PRO A 131 44.93 -3.40 27.26
CA PRO A 131 45.59 -2.14 27.53
C PRO A 131 44.80 -1.42 28.62
N SER A 132 45.46 -1.30 29.76
CA SER A 132 45.12 -0.52 30.93
C SER A 132 44.55 0.86 30.62
N THR A 133 43.59 1.25 31.45
CA THR A 133 43.22 2.63 31.80
C THR A 133 44.43 3.59 31.76
N THR A 134 44.28 4.75 31.12
CA THR A 134 44.85 6.01 31.63
C THR A 134 44.01 7.19 31.14
N ARG A 135 43.38 7.84 32.14
CA ARG A 135 43.01 9.25 32.32
C ARG A 135 42.48 10.09 31.16
#